data_AF-A0A9X0CED5-F1
#
_entry.id   AF-A0A9X0CED5-F1
#
_cell.length_a   1.000
_cell.length_b   1.000
_cell.length_c   1.000
_cell.angle_alpha   90.00
_cell.angle_beta   90.00
_cell.angle_gamma   90.00
#
_symmetry.space_group_name_H-M   'P 1'
#
loop_
_entity.id
_entity.type
_entity.pdbx_description
1 polymer ?
#
loop_
_entity_poly.entity_id
_entity_poly.type
_entity_poly.pdbx_seq_one_letter_code
_entity_poly.pdbx_strand_id
1 'polypeptide(L)'
;MAFYLKSVLNCVVLFQGIGDIQLAYQCFRLALASNNDHAEAYNNLGVLEMRKGHTEQARAFLQAAASLAPHMYEPHYNHGLLSHKIGDLQSSHSSISNSLEGYPGSLR
;
A
#
# COMPACT_ATOMS: atom_id res chain seq x y z
N MET A 1 -17.17 -1.43 -14.29
CA MET A 1 -17.18 -1.35 -12.81
C MET A 1 -17.23 -2.72 -12.10
N ALA A 2 -18.10 -3.66 -12.45
CA ALA A 2 -18.29 -4.91 -11.68
C ALA A 2 -17.12 -5.92 -11.73
N PHE A 3 -16.34 -5.98 -12.82
CA PHE A 3 -15.17 -6.87 -12.93
C PHE A 3 -13.99 -6.46 -12.04
N TYR A 4 -13.89 -5.17 -11.74
CA TYR A 4 -12.81 -4.57 -10.96
C TYR A 4 -12.96 -4.88 -9.47
N LEU A 5 -14.16 -4.65 -8.90
CA LEU A 5 -14.48 -5.00 -7.51
C LEU A 5 -14.32 -6.50 -7.26
N LYS A 6 -14.71 -7.35 -8.22
CA LYS A 6 -14.56 -8.80 -8.11
C LYS A 6 -13.10 -9.26 -8.14
N SER A 7 -12.24 -8.56 -8.89
CA SER A 7 -10.81 -8.84 -8.94
C SER A 7 -10.13 -8.47 -7.63
N VAL A 8 -10.37 -7.26 -7.11
CA VAL A 8 -9.77 -6.80 -5.84
C VAL A 8 -10.25 -7.66 -4.67
N LEU A 9 -11.55 -7.95 -4.60
CA LEU A 9 -12.11 -8.80 -3.55
C LEU A 9 -11.55 -10.23 -3.60
N ASN A 10 -11.41 -10.82 -4.80
CA ASN A 10 -10.74 -12.12 -4.94
C ASN A 10 -9.26 -12.06 -4.54
N CYS A 11 -8.53 -10.98 -4.84
CA CYS A 11 -7.13 -10.83 -4.43
C CYS A 11 -6.99 -10.80 -2.90
N VAL A 12 -7.85 -10.05 -2.22
CA VAL A 12 -7.86 -9.92 -0.76
C VAL A 12 -8.22 -11.26 -0.11
N VAL A 13 -9.17 -12.00 -0.67
CA VAL A 13 -9.54 -13.35 -0.21
C VAL A 13 -8.42 -14.37 -0.48
N LEU A 14 -7.74 -14.31 -1.62
CA LEU A 14 -6.58 -15.15 -1.92
C LEU A 14 -5.41 -14.88 -0.96
N PHE A 15 -5.18 -13.60 -0.65
CA PHE A 15 -4.14 -13.18 0.29
C PHE A 15 -4.40 -13.68 1.72
N GLN A 16 -5.66 -13.66 2.18
CA GLN A 16 -6.02 -14.12 3.51
C GLN A 16 -6.21 -15.64 3.61
N GLY A 17 -6.67 -16.29 2.54
CA GLY A 17 -7.13 -17.68 2.58
C GLY A 17 -6.12 -18.73 2.16
N ILE A 18 -5.12 -18.39 1.32
CA ILE A 18 -4.26 -19.42 0.68
C ILE A 18 -2.76 -19.14 0.87
N GLY A 19 -2.37 -17.92 1.26
CA GLY A 19 -0.96 -17.59 1.51
C GLY A 19 -0.09 -17.54 0.26
N ASP A 20 -0.68 -17.66 -0.93
CA ASP A 20 0.06 -17.63 -2.19
C ASP A 20 0.28 -16.17 -2.64
N ILE A 21 1.31 -15.57 -2.04
CA ILE A 21 1.79 -14.20 -2.28
C ILE A 21 2.05 -13.95 -3.77
N GLN A 22 2.41 -14.99 -4.54
CA GLN A 22 2.70 -14.88 -5.98
C GLN A 22 1.43 -14.66 -6.81
N LEU A 23 0.36 -15.42 -6.51
CA LEU A 23 -0.93 -15.25 -7.17
C LEU A 23 -1.53 -13.86 -6.88
N ALA A 24 -1.48 -13.42 -5.62
CA ALA A 24 -1.93 -12.08 -5.24
C ALA A 24 -1.17 -11.00 -6.02
N TYR A 25 0.15 -11.13 -6.15
CA TYR A 25 0.99 -10.22 -6.91
C TYR A 25 0.59 -10.15 -8.39
N GLN A 26 0.35 -11.30 -9.03
CA GLN A 26 -0.09 -11.36 -10.42
C GLN A 26 -1.45 -10.70 -10.62
N CYS A 27 -2.41 -10.95 -9.71
CA CYS A 27 -3.73 -10.36 -9.82
C CYS A 27 -3.71 -8.83 -9.64
N PHE A 28 -2.90 -8.29 -8.73
CA PHE A 28 -2.74 -6.83 -8.61
C PHE A 28 -2.05 -6.22 -9.84
N ARG A 29 -1.05 -6.91 -10.43
CA ARG A 29 -0.46 -6.44 -11.70
C ARG A 29 -1.45 -6.45 -12.86
N LEU A 30 -2.34 -7.44 -12.93
CA LEU A 30 -3.43 -7.45 -13.91
C LEU A 30 -4.44 -6.34 -13.66
N ALA A 31 -4.73 -6.03 -12.39
CA ALA A 31 -5.58 -4.90 -12.02
C ALA A 31 -4.97 -3.58 -12.49
N LEU A 32 -3.66 -3.39 -12.30
CA LEU A 32 -2.92 -2.22 -12.80
C LEU A 32 -2.84 -2.16 -14.33
N ALA A 33 -2.78 -3.30 -15.01
CA ALA A 33 -2.81 -3.35 -16.48
C ALA A 33 -4.18 -2.94 -17.05
N SER A 34 -5.25 -3.14 -16.28
CA SER A 34 -6.62 -2.74 -16.64
C SER A 34 -6.94 -1.30 -16.22
N ASN A 35 -6.44 -0.89 -15.06
CA ASN A 35 -6.57 0.46 -14.53
C ASN A 35 -5.24 0.88 -13.87
N ASN A 36 -4.47 1.70 -14.58
CA ASN A 36 -3.19 2.24 -14.13
C ASN A 36 -3.32 3.22 -12.95
N ASP A 37 -4.52 3.76 -12.68
CA ASP A 37 -4.75 4.72 -11.59
C ASP A 37 -5.33 4.04 -10.33
N HIS A 38 -5.18 2.73 -10.21
CA HIS A 38 -5.72 1.96 -9.09
C HIS A 38 -4.81 2.01 -7.85
N ALA A 39 -5.02 3.04 -7.01
CA ALA A 39 -4.25 3.25 -5.79
C ALA A 39 -4.24 2.06 -4.82
N GLU A 40 -5.36 1.35 -4.62
CA GLU A 40 -5.42 0.19 -3.72
C GLU A 40 -4.54 -0.98 -4.20
N ALA A 41 -4.45 -1.22 -5.51
CA ALA A 41 -3.55 -2.24 -6.04
C ALA A 41 -2.08 -1.88 -5.81
N TYR A 42 -1.71 -0.61 -5.96
CA TYR A 42 -0.37 -0.13 -5.60
C TYR A 42 -0.09 -0.30 -4.11
N ASN A 43 -1.05 0.03 -3.23
CA ASN A 43 -0.90 -0.18 -1.79
C ASN A 43 -0.68 -1.67 -1.46
N ASN A 44 -1.49 -2.56 -2.03
CA ASN A 44 -1.38 -4.00 -1.77
C ASN A 44 -0.09 -4.60 -2.35
N LEU A 45 0.38 -4.15 -3.52
CA LEU A 45 1.70 -4.51 -4.04
C LEU A 45 2.83 -4.05 -3.12
N GLY A 46 2.72 -2.83 -2.58
CA GLY A 46 3.64 -2.32 -1.56
C GLY A 46 3.72 -3.27 -0.37
N VAL A 47 2.59 -3.64 0.22
CA VAL A 47 2.52 -4.59 1.36
C VAL A 47 3.12 -5.96 1.01
N LEU A 48 2.89 -6.47 -0.20
CA LEU A 48 3.49 -7.73 -0.66
C LEU A 48 5.02 -7.64 -0.72
N GLU A 49 5.56 -6.55 -1.25
CA GLU A 49 7.02 -6.32 -1.30
C GLU A 49 7.61 -6.11 0.11
N MET A 50 6.89 -5.47 1.03
CA MET A 50 7.29 -5.38 2.45
C MET A 50 7.40 -6.76 3.12
N ARG A 51 6.55 -7.71 2.73
CA ARG A 51 6.60 -9.10 3.22
C ARG A 51 7.76 -9.88 2.62
N LYS A 52 8.11 -9.62 1.36
CA LYS A 52 9.28 -10.21 0.69
C LYS A 52 10.63 -9.62 1.17
N GLY A 53 10.61 -8.49 1.88
CA GLY A 53 11.82 -7.78 2.32
C GLY A 53 12.39 -6.80 1.28
N HIS A 54 11.65 -6.56 0.21
CA HIS A 54 12.00 -5.65 -0.88
C HIS A 54 11.57 -4.22 -0.54
N THR A 55 12.33 -3.61 0.37
CA THR A 55 12.01 -2.34 0.99
C THR A 55 11.86 -1.18 0.00
N GLU A 56 12.79 -1.05 -0.95
CA GLU A 56 12.77 0.05 -1.92
C GLU A 56 11.59 -0.06 -2.88
N GLN A 57 11.29 -1.28 -3.37
CA GLN A 57 10.12 -1.53 -4.21
C GLN A 57 8.82 -1.25 -3.45
N ALA A 58 8.74 -1.67 -2.17
CA ALA A 58 7.59 -1.38 -1.33
C ALA A 58 7.35 0.13 -1.19
N ARG A 59 8.41 0.90 -0.94
CA ARG A 59 8.34 2.36 -0.82
C ARG A 59 7.81 3.00 -2.11
N ALA A 60 8.34 2.61 -3.26
CA ALA A 60 7.91 3.13 -4.55
C ALA A 60 6.41 2.87 -4.81
N PHE A 61 5.93 1.67 -4.51
CA PHE A 61 4.51 1.34 -4.68
C PHE A 61 3.59 2.08 -3.71
N LEU A 62 3.99 2.23 -2.43
CA LEU A 62 3.23 3.01 -1.46
C LEU A 62 3.18 4.50 -1.82
N GLN A 63 4.28 5.06 -2.34
CA GLN A 63 4.32 6.45 -2.80
C GLN A 63 3.46 6.68 -4.04
N ALA A 64 3.42 5.73 -4.97
CA ALA A 64 2.51 5.77 -6.12
C ALA A 64 1.04 5.73 -5.65
N ALA A 65 0.70 4.85 -4.70
CA ALA A 65 -0.64 4.79 -4.13
C ALA A 65 -1.05 6.12 -3.46
N ALA A 66 -0.16 6.72 -2.67
CA ALA A 66 -0.40 8.00 -2.01
C ALA A 66 -0.56 9.16 -3.01
N SER A 67 0.18 9.13 -4.12
CA SER A 67 0.09 10.16 -5.17
C SER A 67 -1.23 10.07 -5.96
N LEU A 68 -1.71 8.84 -6.21
CA LEU A 68 -2.97 8.60 -6.93
C LEU A 68 -4.20 8.83 -6.05
N ALA A 69 -4.11 8.53 -4.77
CA ALA A 69 -5.20 8.72 -3.80
C ALA A 69 -4.68 9.40 -2.53
N PRO A 70 -4.50 10.73 -2.53
CA PRO A 70 -3.97 11.47 -1.37
C PRO A 70 -4.90 11.48 -0.15
N HIS A 71 -6.16 11.05 -0.32
CA HIS A 71 -7.16 10.89 0.73
C HIS A 71 -7.14 9.48 1.36
N MET A 72 -6.36 8.56 0.80
CA MET A 72 -6.22 7.19 1.28
C MET A 72 -5.16 7.15 2.38
N TYR A 73 -5.52 6.69 3.58
CA TYR A 73 -4.61 6.71 4.74
C TYR A 73 -3.71 5.47 4.78
N GLU A 74 -4.13 4.36 4.16
CA GLU A 74 -3.44 3.08 4.19
C GLU A 74 -2.02 3.14 3.62
N PRO A 75 -1.74 3.82 2.48
CA PRO A 75 -0.37 3.96 1.97
C PRO A 75 0.57 4.68 2.94
N HIS A 76 0.08 5.73 3.60
CA HIS A 76 0.85 6.48 4.60
C HIS A 76 1.13 5.64 5.85
N TYR A 77 0.11 4.93 6.33
CA TYR A 77 0.25 4.00 7.46
C TYR A 77 1.27 2.88 7.16
N ASN A 78 1.15 2.25 5.99
CA ASN A 78 2.06 1.19 5.55
C ASN A 78 3.49 1.71 5.33
N HIS A 79 3.65 2.96 4.87
CA HIS A 79 4.96 3.59 4.76
C HIS A 79 5.61 3.82 6.13
N GLY A 80 4.83 4.24 7.14
CA GLY A 80 5.29 4.34 8.53
C GLY A 80 5.69 2.98 9.11
N LEU A 81 4.88 1.94 8.85
CA LEU A 81 5.18 0.57 9.25
C LEU A 81 6.46 0.04 8.58
N LEU A 82 6.64 0.33 7.29
CA LEU A 82 7.85 0.00 6.54
C LEU A 82 9.06 0.69 7.14
N SER A 83 8.97 1.99 7.42
CA SER A 83 10.05 2.77 8.03
C SER A 83 10.43 2.25 9.42
N HIS A 84 9.43 1.87 10.23
CA HIS A 84 9.65 1.22 11.53
C HIS A 84 10.35 -0.14 11.38
N LYS A 85 9.94 -0.96 10.41
CA LYS A 85 10.50 -2.30 10.16
C LYS A 85 11.95 -2.28 9.68
N ILE A 86 12.36 -1.23 8.95
CA ILE A 86 13.75 -1.06 8.48
C ILE A 86 14.69 -0.67 9.64
N GLY A 87 14.17 -0.24 10.79
CA GLY A 87 14.98 0.30 11.88
C GLY A 87 15.52 1.71 11.59
N ASP A 88 15.06 2.33 10.51
CA ASP A 88 15.37 3.70 10.14
C ASP A 88 14.41 4.65 10.87
N LEU A 89 14.56 4.71 12.19
CA LEU A 89 13.73 5.50 13.09
C LEU A 89 13.71 7.01 12.73
N GLN A 90 14.71 7.50 11.98
CA GLN A 90 14.79 8.89 11.56
C GLN A 90 13.80 9.25 10.45
N SER A 91 13.61 8.39 9.43
CA SER A 91 12.69 8.67 8.30
C SER A 91 11.22 8.44 8.66
N SER A 92 10.95 7.51 9.57
CA SER A 92 9.60 7.24 10.11
C SER A 92 9.02 8.44 10.85
N HIS A 93 9.83 9.10 11.69
CA HIS A 93 9.39 10.23 12.51
C HIS A 93 8.98 11.44 11.66
N SER A 94 9.70 11.70 10.55
CA SER A 94 9.40 12.80 9.63
C SER A 94 8.15 12.54 8.77
N SER A 95 7.85 11.27 8.47
CA SER A 95 6.66 10.90 7.69
C SER A 95 5.40 10.97 8.56
N ILE A 96 5.50 10.53 9.81
CA ILE A 96 4.42 10.61 10.80
C ILE A 96 4.09 12.08 11.15
N SER A 97 5.11 12.94 11.31
CA SER A 97 4.88 14.37 11.58
C SER A 97 4.16 15.05 10.41
N ASN A 98 4.56 14.79 9.17
CA ASN A 98 3.89 15.35 7.99
C ASN A 98 2.45 14.84 7.84
N SER A 99 2.19 13.57 8.16
CA SER A 99 0.84 13.01 8.13
C SER A 99 -0.08 13.61 9.21
N LEU A 100 0.48 14.01 10.35
CA LEU A 100 -0.26 14.68 11.44
C LEU A 100 -0.46 16.17 11.17
N GLU A 101 0.50 16.86 10.57
CA GLU A 101 0.36 18.26 10.17
C GLU A 101 -0.67 18.45 9.04
N GLY A 102 -0.82 17.46 8.17
CA GLY A 102 -1.88 17.43 7.15
C GLY A 102 -3.29 17.20 7.70
N TYR A 103 -3.43 16.76 8.96
CA TYR A 103 -4.70 16.55 9.65
C TYR A 103 -4.72 17.28 11.01
N PRO A 104 -4.97 18.59 11.05
CA PRO A 104 -5.06 19.36 12.29
C PRO A 104 -6.36 19.09 13.10
N GLY A 105 -6.91 17.88 13.03
CA GLY A 105 -8.26 17.54 13.52
C GLY A 105 -8.34 16.48 14.61
N SER A 106 -7.26 15.79 15.00
CA SER A 106 -7.35 14.69 15.99
C SER A 106 -6.98 15.07 17.43
N LEU A 107 -6.81 16.36 17.73
CA LEU A 107 -6.58 16.86 19.09
C LEU A 107 -7.57 17.98 19.42
N ARG A 108 -8.85 17.63 19.55
CA ARG A 108 -9.75 18.35 20.44
C ARG A 108 -10.86 17.46 20.97
#